data_AF-A0A376U8H2-F1
#
_entry.id   AF-A0A376U8H2-F1
#
_cell.length_a   1.000
_cell.length_b   1.000
_cell.length_c   1.000
_cell.angle_alpha   90.00
_cell.angle_beta   90.00
_cell.angle_gamma   90.00
#
_symmetry.space_group_name_H-M   'P 1'
#
loop_
_entity.id
_entity.type
_entity.pdbx_description
1 polymer ?
#
loop_
_entity_poly.entity_id
_entity_poly.type
_entity_poly.pdbx_seq_one_letter_code
_entity_poly.pdbx_strand_id
1 'polypeptide(L)' 'MPPRALLLVDLQNDFCAGGALAVPEGDSTVDVANRLIDWCQSRVKRLSPVRTGTRRITAVLPVSTV' A
#
# COMPACT_ATOMS: atom_id res chain seq x y z
N MET A 1 -17.74 17.69 -2.23
CA MET A 1 -16.89 16.65 -2.85
C MET A 1 -16.94 15.42 -1.95
N PRO A 2 -17.21 14.21 -2.47
CA PRO A 2 -17.25 13.02 -1.64
C PRO A 2 -15.86 12.68 -1.07
N PRO A 3 -15.78 12.01 0.09
CA PRO A 3 -14.51 11.58 0.66
C PRO A 3 -13.79 10.63 -0.30
N ARG A 4 -12.46 10.72 -0.32
CA ARG A 4 -11.59 9.89 -1.16
C ARG A 4 -10.66 9.08 -0.26
N ALA A 5 -10.45 7.82 -0.62
CA ALA A 5 -9.52 6.92 0.04
C ALA A 5 -8.63 6.25 -1.01
N LEU A 6 -7.40 5.92 -0.60
CA LEU A 6 -6.52 5.01 -1.34
C LEU A 6 -6.61 3.64 -0.68
N LEU A 7 -6.99 2.64 -1.46
CA LEU A 7 -7.01 1.24 -1.03
C LEU A 7 -5.96 0.49 -1.85
N LEU A 8 -4.93 -0.02 -1.16
CA LEU A 8 -3.97 -0.96 -1.73
C LEU A 8 -4.50 -2.36 -1.42
N VAL A 9 -4.48 -3.26 -2.40
CA VAL A 9 -4.96 -4.64 -2.24
C VAL A 9 -3.80 -5.57 -2.51
N ASP A 10 -3.56 -6.49 -1.57
CA ASP A 10 -2.59 -7.58 -1.69
C ASP A 10 -1.18 -7.13 -2.14
N LEU A 11 -0.77 -5.91 -1.76
CA LEU A 11 0.59 -5.42 -1.94
C LEU A 11 1.48 -5.98 -0.81
N GLN A 12 1.94 -7.21 -1.00
CA GLN A 12 2.73 -7.97 -0.04
C GLN A 12 3.96 -8.59 -0.72
N ASN A 13 5.02 -8.84 0.06
CA ASN A 13 6.24 -9.47 -0.43
C ASN A 13 5.99 -10.85 -1.07
N ASP A 14 4.96 -11.57 -0.62
CA ASP A 14 4.60 -12.87 -1.19
C ASP A 14 4.23 -12.80 -2.67
N PHE A 15 3.73 -11.65 -3.16
CA PHE A 15 3.38 -11.44 -4.56
C PHE A 15 4.52 -10.82 -5.39
N CYS A 16 5.64 -10.46 -4.76
CA CYS A 16 6.84 -9.92 -5.39
C CYS A 16 7.78 -11.05 -5.85
N ALA A 17 8.81 -10.73 -6.63
CA ALA A 17 9.79 -11.73 -7.07
C ALA A 17 10.45 -12.45 -5.88
N GLY A 18 10.47 -13.79 -5.93
CA GLY A 18 10.99 -14.62 -4.84
C GLY A 18 10.00 -14.88 -3.69
N GLY A 19 8.79 -14.31 -3.73
CA GLY A 19 7.71 -14.58 -2.79
C GLY A 19 7.02 -15.93 -3.01
N ALA A 20 6.26 -16.39 -2.00
CA ALA A 20 5.55 -17.67 -2.05
C ALA A 20 4.43 -17.71 -3.11
N LEU A 21 3.93 -16.55 -3.52
CA LEU A 21 2.85 -16.34 -4.50
C LEU A 21 3.27 -15.34 -5.59
N ALA A 22 4.55 -15.36 -5.98
CA ALA A 22 5.14 -14.38 -6.87
C ALA A 22 4.31 -14.18 -8.15
N VAL A 23 3.93 -12.93 -8.43
CA VAL A 23 3.20 -12.54 -9.63
C VAL A 23 4.21 -11.98 -10.63
N PRO A 24 4.11 -12.32 -11.93
CA PRO A 24 4.95 -11.68 -12.95
C PRO A 24 4.86 -10.16 -12.85
N GLU A 25 6.02 -9.50 -12.74
CA GLU A 25 6.15 -8.04 -12.61
C GLU A 25 5.47 -7.44 -11.37
N GLY A 26 5.21 -8.24 -10.32
CA GLY A 26 4.58 -7.77 -9.08
C GLY A 26 5.31 -6.60 -8.41
N ASP A 27 6.65 -6.63 -8.45
CA ASP A 27 7.52 -5.59 -7.92
C ASP A 27 7.28 -4.22 -8.55
N SER A 28 6.92 -4.17 -9.84
CA SER A 28 6.67 -2.91 -10.56
C SER A 28 5.49 -2.11 -9.98
N THR A 29 4.59 -2.78 -9.24
CA THR A 29 3.44 -2.13 -8.60
C THR A 29 3.84 -1.32 -7.36
N VAL A 30 4.96 -1.66 -6.73
CA VAL A 30 5.46 -1.02 -5.51
C VAL A 30 5.75 0.46 -5.74
N ASP A 31 6.42 0.80 -6.84
CA ASP A 31 6.77 2.19 -7.18
C ASP A 31 5.52 3.05 -7.40
N VAL A 32 4.50 2.51 -8.05
CA VAL A 32 3.23 3.20 -8.28
C VAL A 32 2.51 3.42 -6.95
N ALA A 33 2.46 2.40 -6.08
CA ALA A 33 1.84 2.49 -4.77
C ALA A 33 2.51 3.58 -3.91
N ASN A 34 3.84 3.64 -3.88
CA ASN A 34 4.59 4.67 -3.15
C ASN A 34 4.24 6.09 -3.61
N ARG A 35 4.21 6.33 -4.94
CA ARG A 35 3.84 7.65 -5.48
C ARG A 35 2.42 8.06 -5.10
N LEU A 36 1.47 7.11 -5.11
CA LEU A 36 0.07 7.38 -4.75
C LEU A 36 -0.09 7.62 -3.24
N ILE A 37 0.67 6.88 -2.42
CA ILE A 37 0.76 7.11 -0.98
C ILE A 37 1.22 8.55 -0.71
N ASP A 38 2.33 8.97 -1.31
CA ASP A 38 2.87 10.33 -1.13
C ASP A 38 1.87 11.40 -1.57
N TRP A 39 1.23 11.19 -2.74
CA TRP A 39 0.21 12.09 -3.28
C TRP A 39 -1.01 12.22 -2.35
N CYS A 40 -1.43 11.11 -1.73
CA CYS A 40 -2.52 11.09 -0.76
C CYS A 40 -2.12 11.75 0.56
N GLN A 41 -0.93 11.47 1.08
CA GLN A 41 -0.41 12.05 2.32
C GLN A 41 -0.25 13.57 2.22
N SER A 42 0.18 14.09 1.07
CA SER A 42 0.34 15.53 0.86
C SER A 42 -0.99 16.31 0.85
N ARG A 43 -2.13 15.61 0.70
CA ARG A 43 -3.48 16.21 0.56
C ARG A 43 -4.41 15.89 1.72
N VAL A 44 -4.19 14.78 2.41
CA VAL A 44 -4.97 14.37 3.58
C VAL A 44 -4.19 14.72 4.83
N LYS A 45 -4.56 15.82 5.50
CA LYS A 45 -4.08 16.15 6.85
C LYS A 45 -4.38 14.94 7.75
N ARG A 46 -3.32 14.15 8.01
CA ARG A 46 -3.26 13.00 8.93
C ARG A 46 -4.09 11.81 8.47
N LEU A 47 -3.45 10.90 7.73
CA LEU A 47 -3.86 9.49 7.69
C LEU A 47 -3.80 8.96 9.13
N SER A 48 -4.93 8.90 9.82
CA SER A 48 -5.03 8.10 11.04
C SER A 48 -4.97 6.63 10.65
N PRO A 49 -4.07 5.82 11.22
CA PRO A 49 -4.06 4.37 10.97
C PRO A 49 -5.41 3.80 11.43
N VAL A 50 -6.26 3.43 10.47
CA VAL A 50 -7.52 2.75 10.77
C VAL A 50 -7.20 1.26 10.90
N ARG A 51 -7.24 0.76 12.14
CA ARG A 51 -7.31 -0.68 12.40
C ARG A 51 -8.75 -1.13 12.19
N THR A 52 -9.01 -1.80 11.08
CA THR A 52 -10.21 -2.62 10.86
C THR A 52 -9.87 -4.09 11.07
N GLY A 53 -10.77 -4.80 11.75
CA GLY A 53 -10.58 -6.16 12.21
C GLY A 53 -10.22 -7.17 11.12
N THR A 54 -9.31 -8.06 11.49
CA THR A 54 -9.13 -9.44 11.02
C THR A 54 -8.68 -9.72 9.58
N ARG A 55 -8.66 -8.78 8.63
CA ARG A 55 -7.88 -8.95 7.38
C ARG A 55 -7.15 -7.66 7.00
N ARG A 56 -5.86 -7.71 7.33
CA ARG A 56 -4.80 -6.70 7.29
C ARG A 56 -4.65 -6.04 5.93
N ILE A 57 -5.11 -4.79 5.75
CA ILE A 57 -4.39 -3.75 5.00
C ILE A 57 -4.74 -2.36 5.57
N THR A 58 -3.76 -1.72 6.22
CA THR A 58 -3.46 -0.27 6.16
C THR A 58 -2.40 0.04 7.24
N ALA A 59 -1.14 0.05 6.83
CA ALA A 59 -0.12 0.92 7.41
C ALA A 59 0.93 1.15 6.34
N VAL A 60 1.03 2.39 5.88
CA VAL A 60 2.19 2.89 5.16
C VAL A 60 3.35 2.87 6.15
N LEU A 61 4.12 1.79 6.14
CA LEU A 61 5.55 1.91 6.37
C LEU A 61 6.13 2.31 5.01
N PRO A 62 7.16 3.18 4.95
CA PRO A 62 7.87 3.38 3.69
C PRO A 62 8.26 1.99 3.18
N VAL A 63 7.99 1.68 1.90
CA VAL A 63 8.40 0.41 1.26
C VAL A 63 9.95 0.33 1.12
N SER A 64 10.67 1.13 1.89
CA SER A 64 12.11 1.08 2.13
C SER A 64 12.47 0.33 3.44
N THR A 65 11.48 -0.13 4.21
CA THR A 65 11.70 -0.91 5.47
C THR A 65 11.29 -2.38 5.34
N VAL A 66 11.28 -2.92 4.11
CA VAL A 66 11.19 -4.37 3.86
C VAL A 66 12.57 -4.97 3.66
#